data_AF-A0A841GYP3-F1
#
_entry.id   AF-A0A841GYP3-F1
#
_cell.length_a   1.000
_cell.length_b   1.000
_cell.length_c   1.000
_cell.angle_alpha   90.00
_cell.angle_beta   90.00
_cell.angle_gamma   90.00
#
_symmetry.space_group_name_H-M   'P 1'
#
loop_
_entity.id
_entity.type
_entity.pdbx_description
1 polymer ?
#
loop_
_entity_poly.entity_id
_entity_poly.type
_entity_poly.pdbx_seq_one_letter_code
_entity_poly.pdbx_strand_id
1 'polypeptide(L)'
;MRSVLRAAVVPLAVLLGTGGCGNSPLAPGLYTLQGVWSGRGYPYELSLDLDQDADNGVRGEGELRGLTTRRSAADSTRLDTIVATRAPVSIRGKWDYPSFTLTLGADEYADIRMAGRFATADSVAVTLTGSGFSSTAITLVRTDR
;
A
#
# COMPACT_ATOMS: atom_id res chain seq x y z
N MET A 1 -15.30 72.09 -5.42
CA MET A 1 -14.20 71.21 -4.97
C MET A 1 -14.30 69.88 -5.72
N ARG A 2 -13.20 69.49 -6.39
CA ARG A 2 -12.81 68.16 -6.93
C ARG A 2 -13.65 67.49 -8.05
N SER A 3 -13.13 67.72 -9.25
CA SER A 3 -13.02 66.90 -10.46
C SER A 3 -12.89 65.36 -10.38
N VAL A 4 -13.60 64.71 -11.35
CA VAL A 4 -13.13 63.76 -12.40
C VAL A 4 -13.06 62.23 -12.16
N LEU A 5 -13.70 61.54 -13.13
CA LEU A 5 -13.63 60.15 -13.60
C LEU A 5 -12.27 59.42 -13.46
N ARG A 6 -12.31 58.09 -13.30
CA ARG A 6 -11.94 57.13 -14.38
C ARG A 6 -12.00 55.66 -13.90
N ALA A 7 -12.60 54.84 -14.76
CA ALA A 7 -12.49 53.38 -14.73
C ALA A 7 -11.03 52.94 -14.92
N ALA A 8 -10.65 51.84 -14.28
CA ALA A 8 -9.44 51.09 -14.61
C ALA A 8 -9.82 49.60 -14.76
N VAL A 9 -9.57 49.09 -15.96
CA VAL A 9 -9.66 47.69 -16.39
C VAL A 9 -8.21 47.19 -16.52
N VAL A 10 -7.87 46.10 -15.78
CA VAL A 10 -6.96 44.96 -16.13
C VAL A 10 -5.46 45.32 -16.40
N PRO A 11 -4.43 44.59 -15.86
CA PRO A 11 -4.17 43.19 -16.26
C PRO A 11 -3.53 42.19 -15.27
N LEU A 12 -3.71 40.93 -15.69
CA LEU A 12 -2.99 39.69 -15.42
C LEU A 12 -1.45 39.85 -15.52
N ALA A 13 -0.67 39.36 -14.54
CA ALA A 13 0.72 38.88 -14.71
C ALA A 13 1.22 38.25 -13.40
N VAL A 14 1.39 36.92 -13.31
CA VAL A 14 2.55 36.08 -13.72
C VAL A 14 3.41 35.68 -12.50
N LEU A 15 3.62 34.36 -12.46
CA LEU A 15 4.56 33.56 -11.69
C LEU A 15 5.87 34.27 -11.30
N LEU A 16 6.42 33.90 -10.12
CA LEU A 16 7.70 33.20 -9.98
C LEU A 16 8.12 33.18 -8.50
N GLY A 17 7.94 32.03 -7.87
CA GLY A 17 8.54 31.68 -6.58
C GLY A 17 9.30 30.36 -6.71
N THR A 18 10.36 30.37 -7.51
CA THR A 18 11.36 29.30 -7.57
C THR A 18 12.21 29.34 -6.30
N GLY A 19 12.19 28.28 -5.50
CA GLY A 19 13.11 28.17 -4.37
C GLY A 19 12.71 27.12 -3.35
N GLY A 20 12.95 25.86 -3.66
CA GLY A 20 12.83 24.75 -2.71
C GLY A 20 12.07 23.57 -3.29
N CYS A 21 12.77 22.72 -4.04
CA CYS A 21 12.33 21.34 -4.30
C CYS A 21 12.40 20.53 -3.00
N GLY A 22 11.52 20.85 -2.05
CA GLY A 22 11.18 19.96 -0.96
C GLY A 22 9.92 19.23 -1.40
N ASN A 23 10.02 17.91 -1.58
CA ASN A 23 8.90 17.01 -1.88
C ASN A 23 7.90 17.00 -0.71
N SER A 24 7.22 18.12 -0.48
CA SER A 24 6.00 18.15 0.32
C SER A 24 4.92 17.49 -0.54
N PRO A 25 4.17 16.53 0.01
CA PRO A 25 3.34 15.65 -0.79
C PRO A 25 2.35 16.50 -1.59
N LEU A 26 2.30 16.25 -2.89
CA LEU A 26 1.10 16.48 -3.69
C LEU A 26 -0.08 16.09 -2.77
N ALA A 27 -1.04 16.99 -2.57
CA ALA A 27 -2.21 16.79 -1.70
C ALA A 27 -2.68 15.32 -1.77
N PRO A 28 -3.12 14.67 -0.65
CA PRO A 28 -3.39 13.22 -0.49
C PRO A 28 -4.47 12.65 -1.43
N GLY A 29 -4.27 12.86 -2.72
CA GLY A 29 -5.17 12.59 -3.80
C GLY A 29 -4.87 11.22 -4.34
N LEU A 30 -5.81 10.30 -4.05
CA LEU A 30 -5.91 8.93 -4.57
C LEU A 30 -4.89 7.92 -4.03
N TYR A 31 -3.62 8.28 -3.84
CA TYR A 31 -2.60 7.33 -3.38
C TYR A 31 -2.44 7.38 -1.87
N THR A 32 -2.96 6.35 -1.20
CA THR A 32 -2.81 6.13 0.25
C THR A 32 -2.76 4.62 0.50
N LEU A 33 -2.00 4.22 1.52
CA LEU A 33 -2.00 2.83 2.00
C LEU A 33 -3.15 2.55 2.95
N GLN A 34 -3.87 3.57 3.45
CA GLN A 34 -5.02 3.36 4.33
C GLN A 34 -6.10 2.52 3.65
N GLY A 35 -6.62 1.50 4.32
CA GLY A 35 -7.69 0.61 3.87
C GLY A 35 -7.30 -0.87 3.87
N VAL A 36 -8.21 -1.71 3.38
CA VAL A 36 -8.02 -3.16 3.31
C VAL A 36 -7.38 -3.56 1.99
N TRP A 37 -6.34 -4.38 2.07
CA TRP A 37 -5.56 -4.88 0.94
C TRP A 37 -5.47 -6.39 1.00
N SER A 38 -5.63 -7.05 -0.14
CA SER A 38 -5.35 -8.48 -0.24
C SER A 38 -4.59 -8.81 -1.51
N GLY A 39 -3.79 -9.86 -1.44
CA GLY A 39 -3.11 -10.40 -2.60
C GLY A 39 -2.77 -11.86 -2.41
N ARG A 40 -2.61 -12.55 -3.53
CA ARG A 40 -2.34 -13.99 -3.55
C ARG A 40 -1.18 -14.27 -4.50
N GLY A 41 -0.22 -15.06 -4.04
CA GLY A 41 0.88 -15.59 -4.84
C GLY A 41 1.24 -16.96 -4.28
N TYR A 42 0.92 -18.04 -5.00
CA TYR A 42 1.12 -19.40 -4.49
C TYR A 42 2.59 -19.62 -4.09
N PRO A 43 2.88 -20.16 -2.89
CA PRO A 43 1.96 -20.83 -1.96
C PRO A 43 1.40 -19.95 -0.84
N TYR A 44 1.17 -18.65 -1.06
CA TYR A 44 0.75 -17.71 -0.01
C TYR A 44 -0.45 -16.84 -0.42
N GLU A 45 -1.17 -16.38 0.58
CA GLU A 45 -2.17 -15.32 0.50
C GLU A 45 -1.93 -14.35 1.67
N LEU A 46 -2.02 -13.06 1.40
CA LEU A 46 -1.80 -12.00 2.37
C LEU A 46 -3.01 -11.07 2.39
N SER A 47 -3.55 -10.81 3.58
CA SER A 47 -4.59 -9.81 3.81
C SER A 47 -4.11 -8.83 4.87
N LEU A 48 -4.31 -7.53 4.64
CA LEU A 48 -3.85 -6.44 5.49
C LEU A 48 -4.99 -5.44 5.66
N ASP A 49 -5.18 -4.94 6.87
CA ASP A 49 -5.97 -3.75 7.18
C ASP A 49 -5.01 -2.67 7.70
N LEU A 50 -4.89 -1.58 6.96
CA LEU A 50 -3.87 -0.57 7.17
C LEU A 50 -4.50 0.78 7.52
N ASP A 51 -3.93 1.44 8.50
CA ASP A 51 -4.16 2.85 8.81
C ASP A 51 -2.90 3.66 8.50
N GLN A 52 -3.11 4.88 8.00
CA GLN A 52 -2.03 5.79 7.66
C GLN A 52 -2.25 7.13 8.36
N ASP A 53 -1.26 7.54 9.17
CA ASP A 53 -1.30 8.81 9.87
C ASP A 53 -0.86 10.00 8.97
N ALA A 54 -1.02 11.22 9.49
CA ALA A 54 -0.68 12.45 8.78
C ALA A 54 0.82 12.61 8.46
N ASP A 55 1.69 11.87 9.17
CA ASP A 55 3.14 11.86 8.97
C ASP A 55 3.60 10.72 8.04
N ASN A 56 2.64 10.07 7.36
CA ASN A 56 2.82 8.91 6.48
C ASN A 56 3.33 7.66 7.21
N GLY A 57 3.19 7.62 8.54
CA GLY A 57 3.34 6.40 9.33
C GLY A 57 2.20 5.44 8.99
N VAL A 58 2.54 4.17 8.75
CA VAL A 58 1.58 3.12 8.41
C VAL A 58 1.59 2.07 9.50
N ARG A 59 0.40 1.71 9.97
CA ARG A 59 0.19 0.70 11.01
C ARG A 59 -0.97 -0.18 10.60
N GLY A 60 -1.11 -1.34 11.22
CA GLY A 60 -2.25 -2.20 10.92
C GLY A 60 -2.08 -3.62 11.41
N GLU A 61 -3.04 -4.43 11.01
CA GLU A 61 -3.07 -5.87 11.29
C GLU A 61 -3.38 -6.64 10.01
N GLY A 62 -3.13 -7.95 10.03
CA GLY A 62 -3.36 -8.77 8.87
C GLY A 62 -3.21 -10.26 9.16
N GLU A 63 -3.31 -11.05 8.10
CA GLU A 63 -3.12 -12.49 8.16
C GLU A 63 -2.30 -12.94 6.95
N LEU A 64 -1.22 -13.68 7.21
CA LEU A 64 -0.51 -14.45 6.22
C LEU A 64 -1.03 -15.89 6.24
N ARG A 65 -1.46 -16.38 5.08
CA ARG A 65 -1.98 -17.74 4.91
C ARG A 65 -1.03 -18.55 4.04
N GLY A 66 -0.58 -19.69 4.56
CA GLY A 66 0.10 -20.70 3.76
C GLY A 66 -0.90 -21.57 3.03
N LEU A 67 -0.75 -21.69 1.72
CA LEU A 67 -1.61 -22.46 0.83
C LEU A 67 -0.91 -23.75 0.44
N THR A 68 -1.67 -24.83 0.38
CA THR A 68 -1.22 -26.10 -0.20
C THR A 68 -2.30 -26.66 -1.12
N THR A 69 -1.95 -27.67 -1.91
CA THR A 69 -2.94 -28.40 -2.71
C THR A 69 -3.21 -29.76 -2.10
N ARG A 70 -4.46 -30.21 -2.18
CA ARG A 70 -4.86 -31.59 -1.86
C ARG A 70 -5.74 -32.13 -2.97
N ARG A 71 -5.75 -33.46 -3.14
CA ARG A 71 -6.69 -34.11 -4.06
C ARG A 71 -8.13 -33.88 -3.59
N SER A 72 -9.02 -33.54 -4.51
CA SER A 72 -10.42 -33.28 -4.17
C SER A 72 -11.11 -34.57 -3.73
N ALA A 73 -11.94 -34.47 -2.70
CA ALA A 73 -12.75 -35.60 -2.23
C ALA A 73 -13.93 -35.90 -3.16
N ALA A 74 -14.40 -34.90 -3.90
CA ALA A 74 -15.51 -35.03 -4.86
C ALA A 74 -15.04 -35.53 -6.23
N ASP A 75 -13.78 -35.28 -6.59
CA ASP A 75 -13.19 -35.66 -7.87
C ASP A 75 -11.70 -35.95 -7.73
N SER A 76 -11.33 -37.22 -7.86
CA SER A 76 -9.94 -37.68 -7.66
C SER A 76 -8.95 -37.18 -8.72
N THR A 77 -9.44 -36.57 -9.81
CA THR A 77 -8.60 -35.96 -10.85
C THR A 77 -8.31 -34.48 -10.59
N ARG A 78 -9.01 -33.86 -9.64
CA ARG A 78 -8.90 -32.43 -9.31
C ARG A 78 -8.01 -32.21 -8.08
N LEU A 79 -7.26 -31.11 -8.11
CA LEU A 79 -6.56 -30.57 -6.94
C LEU A 79 -7.30 -29.33 -6.42
N ASP A 80 -7.63 -29.32 -5.14
CA ASP A 80 -8.17 -28.16 -4.44
C ASP A 80 -7.05 -27.44 -3.68
N THR A 81 -7.02 -26.11 -3.79
CA THR A 81 -6.14 -25.30 -2.93
C THR A 81 -6.83 -25.09 -1.59
N ILE A 82 -6.12 -25.38 -0.50
CA ILE A 82 -6.59 -25.19 0.87
C ILE A 82 -5.59 -24.34 1.66
N VAL A 83 -6.09 -23.70 2.72
CA VAL A 83 -5.24 -23.02 3.71
C VAL A 83 -4.66 -24.07 4.66
N ALA A 84 -3.35 -24.22 4.65
CA ALA A 84 -2.62 -25.12 5.54
C ALA A 84 -2.24 -24.45 6.86
N THR A 85 -1.85 -23.16 6.80
CA THR A 85 -1.39 -22.39 7.95
C THR A 85 -1.94 -20.98 7.91
N ARG A 86 -2.07 -20.38 9.10
CA ARG A 86 -2.51 -19.00 9.31
C ARG A 86 -1.57 -18.37 10.33
N ALA A 87 -1.07 -17.19 10.04
CA ALA A 87 -0.24 -16.41 10.94
C ALA A 87 -0.80 -14.98 11.00
N PRO A 88 -1.33 -14.54 12.15
CA PRO A 88 -1.66 -13.13 12.33
C PRO A 88 -0.38 -12.30 12.27
N VAL A 89 -0.46 -11.13 11.65
CA VAL A 89 0.68 -10.20 11.52
C VAL A 89 0.30 -8.81 12.01
N SER A 90 1.21 -8.20 12.75
CA SER A 90 1.19 -6.76 13.05
C SER A 90 2.00 -6.03 11.98
N ILE A 91 1.51 -4.88 11.52
CA ILE A 91 2.14 -4.08 10.48
C ILE A 91 2.60 -2.75 11.07
N ARG A 92 3.83 -2.38 10.72
CA ARG A 92 4.39 -1.06 10.99
C ARG A 92 5.30 -0.63 9.86
N GLY A 93 5.36 0.65 9.56
CA GLY A 93 6.32 1.16 8.59
C GLY A 93 6.01 2.57 8.16
N LYS A 94 6.52 2.92 6.98
CA LYS A 94 6.38 4.25 6.43
C LYS A 94 6.07 4.20 4.94
N TRP A 95 5.17 5.06 4.52
CA TRP A 95 4.94 5.37 3.12
C TRP A 95 5.84 6.52 2.67
N ASP A 96 6.51 6.34 1.53
CA ASP A 96 7.37 7.34 0.89
C ASP A 96 7.16 7.30 -0.62
N TYR A 97 6.11 8.01 -1.07
CA TYR A 97 5.59 7.95 -2.44
C TYR A 97 6.71 8.07 -3.50
N PRO A 98 6.71 7.24 -4.55
CA PRO A 98 5.70 6.23 -4.91
C PRO A 98 5.87 4.86 -4.25
N SER A 99 6.80 4.77 -3.29
CA SER A 99 7.20 3.53 -2.64
C SER A 99 6.76 3.44 -1.19
N PHE A 100 6.96 2.29 -0.57
CA PHE A 100 6.82 2.12 0.86
C PHE A 100 7.69 0.97 1.34
N THR A 101 7.97 0.98 2.63
CA THR A 101 8.51 -0.19 3.33
C THR A 101 7.68 -0.42 4.58
N LEU A 102 7.10 -1.60 4.67
CA LEU A 102 6.42 -2.10 5.85
C LEU A 102 7.18 -3.30 6.43
N THR A 103 7.06 -3.48 7.73
CA THR A 103 7.50 -4.65 8.48
C THR A 103 6.25 -5.37 8.97
N LEU A 104 6.18 -6.66 8.67
CA LEU A 104 5.16 -7.57 9.18
C LEU A 104 5.81 -8.40 10.28
N GLY A 105 5.35 -8.22 11.52
CA GLY A 105 5.78 -9.02 12.66
C GLY A 105 4.71 -10.05 13.01
N ALA A 106 5.09 -11.30 13.21
CA ALA A 106 4.24 -12.35 13.74
C ALA A 106 4.95 -12.99 14.95
N ASP A 107 4.18 -13.39 15.95
CA ASP A 107 4.72 -14.05 17.13
C ASP A 107 5.49 -15.31 16.72
N GLU A 108 6.63 -15.56 17.38
CA GLU A 108 7.50 -16.72 17.14
C GLU A 108 8.22 -16.74 15.78
N TYR A 109 7.98 -15.74 14.92
CA TYR A 109 8.62 -15.61 13.60
C TYR A 109 9.53 -14.39 13.54
N ALA A 110 10.54 -14.47 12.67
CA ALA A 110 11.31 -13.28 12.32
C ALA A 110 10.44 -12.30 11.51
N ASP A 111 10.76 -11.02 11.58
CA ASP A 111 10.09 -9.98 10.80
C ASP A 111 10.20 -10.27 9.28
N ILE A 112 9.10 -10.04 8.56
CA ILE A 112 9.07 -10.01 7.10
C ILE A 112 9.11 -8.55 6.66
N ARG A 113 10.06 -8.20 5.80
CA ARG A 113 10.10 -6.90 5.14
C ARG A 113 9.25 -6.94 3.88
N MET A 114 8.29 -6.04 3.78
CA MET A 114 7.48 -5.79 2.59
C MET A 114 7.89 -4.45 1.97
N ALA A 115 8.60 -4.49 0.85
CA ALA A 115 8.92 -3.31 0.06
C ALA A 115 7.98 -3.25 -1.14
N GLY A 116 7.35 -2.10 -1.37
CA GLY A 116 6.35 -2.00 -2.43
C GLY A 116 6.32 -0.66 -3.13
N ARG A 117 5.58 -0.61 -4.23
CA ARG A 117 5.28 0.59 -5.00
C ARG A 117 3.87 0.53 -5.56
N PHE A 118 3.22 1.69 -5.68
CA PHE A 118 1.91 1.76 -6.34
C PHE A 118 2.04 1.48 -7.84
N ALA A 119 1.14 0.64 -8.37
CA ALA A 119 0.92 0.44 -9.80
C ALA A 119 -0.31 1.25 -10.27
N THR A 120 -1.37 1.26 -9.46
CA THR A 120 -2.56 2.12 -9.58
C THR A 120 -2.96 2.61 -8.19
N ALA A 121 -3.96 3.49 -8.03
CA ALA A 121 -4.43 3.93 -6.71
C ALA A 121 -4.92 2.78 -5.79
N ASP A 122 -5.33 1.66 -6.41
CA ASP A 122 -5.93 0.50 -5.76
C ASP A 122 -5.10 -0.78 -5.95
N SER A 123 -3.86 -0.66 -6.44
CA SER A 123 -2.96 -1.80 -6.56
C SER A 123 -1.50 -1.43 -6.26
N VAL A 124 -0.84 -2.29 -5.50
CA VAL A 124 0.56 -2.18 -5.15
C VAL A 124 1.31 -3.46 -5.53
N ALA A 125 2.45 -3.30 -6.18
CA ALA A 125 3.38 -4.40 -6.41
C ALA A 125 4.36 -4.44 -5.24
N VAL A 126 4.47 -5.59 -4.56
CA VAL A 126 5.29 -5.76 -3.37
C VAL A 126 6.24 -6.94 -3.49
N THR A 127 7.36 -6.84 -2.78
CA THR A 127 8.32 -7.93 -2.58
C THR A 127 8.46 -8.20 -1.08
N LEU A 128 8.29 -9.46 -0.70
CA LEU A 128 8.48 -9.96 0.66
C LEU A 128 9.87 -10.60 0.81
N THR A 129 10.59 -10.21 1.85
CA THR A 129 11.91 -10.75 2.20
C THR A 129 12.03 -10.97 3.70
N GLY A 130 12.62 -12.09 4.10
CA GLY A 130 12.76 -12.47 5.52
C GLY A 130 11.76 -13.56 5.92
N SER A 131 11.93 -14.15 7.11
CA SER A 131 11.03 -15.19 7.65
C SER A 131 10.65 -16.32 6.66
N GLY A 132 11.65 -16.84 5.93
CA GLY A 132 11.44 -17.90 4.92
C GLY A 132 11.05 -17.39 3.53
N PHE A 133 10.82 -16.09 3.33
CA PHE A 133 10.63 -15.48 2.01
C PHE A 133 11.98 -15.10 1.37
N SER A 134 12.22 -15.62 0.16
CA SER A 134 13.40 -15.33 -0.66
C SER A 134 13.05 -14.36 -1.79
N SER A 135 12.67 -13.12 -1.46
CA SER A 135 12.25 -12.09 -2.43
C SER A 135 11.01 -12.49 -3.24
N THR A 136 9.94 -12.84 -2.54
CA THR A 136 8.67 -13.26 -3.15
C THR A 136 7.85 -12.06 -3.61
N ALA A 137 7.54 -11.99 -4.90
CA ALA A 137 6.71 -10.94 -5.46
C ALA A 137 5.21 -11.27 -5.33
N ILE A 138 4.42 -10.31 -4.86
CA ILE A 138 2.96 -10.39 -4.75
C ILE A 138 2.38 -9.04 -5.20
N THR A 139 1.19 -9.06 -5.79
CA THR A 139 0.39 -7.84 -6.01
C THR A 139 -0.71 -7.80 -4.98
N LEU A 140 -0.81 -6.71 -4.23
CA LEU A 140 -1.95 -6.45 -3.37
C LEU A 140 -2.92 -5.51 -4.09
N VAL A 141 -4.20 -5.81 -3.98
CA VAL A 141 -5.30 -5.01 -4.50
C VAL A 141 -6.16 -4.58 -3.32
N ARG A 142 -6.60 -3.32 -3.33
CA ARG A 142 -7.53 -2.81 -2.34
C ARG A 142 -8.85 -3.55 -2.48
N THR A 143 -9.35 -4.18 -1.43
CA THR A 143 -10.55 -5.02 -1.51
C THR A 143 -11.83 -4.27 -1.24
N ASP A 144 -11.80 -3.19 -0.45
CA ASP A 144 -13.05 -2.62 0.06
C ASP A 144 -13.00 -1.08 0.14
N ARG A 145 -14.16 -0.49 -0.20
CA ARG A 145 -14.61 0.84 0.21
C ARG A 145 -15.99 0.68 0.82
#